data_AF-A0A183HIW7-F1
#
_entry.id   AF-A0A183HIW7-F1
#
_cell.length_a   1.000
_cell.length_b   1.000
_cell.length_c   1.000
_cell.angle_alpha   90.00
_cell.angle_beta   90.00
_cell.angle_gamma   90.00
#
_symmetry.space_group_name_H-M   'P 1'
#
loop_
_entity.id
_entity.type
_entity.pdbx_description
1 polymer ?
#
loop_
_entity_poly.entity_id
_entity_poly.type
_entity_poly.pdbx_seq_one_letter_code
_entity_poly.pdbx_strand_id
1 'polypeptide(L)' 'MSIEEKFEAAVNIVQKMPKTGPMIPTNDEKLMFYSLYKQATEGKNKKAAPSFLNFVEKAK' A
#
# COMPACT_ATOMS: atom_id res chain seq x y z
N MET A 1 -6.98 13.41 -17.76
CA MET A 1 -6.62 12.43 -16.71
C MET A 1 -7.67 12.46 -15.62
N SER A 2 -8.51 11.42 -15.58
CA SER A 2 -9.42 11.12 -14.49
C SER A 2 -8.63 10.82 -13.21
N ILE A 3 -9.33 10.80 -12.08
CA ILE A 3 -8.75 10.43 -10.77
C ILE A 3 -8.27 8.97 -10.81
N GLU A 4 -8.99 8.09 -11.50
CA GLU A 4 -8.64 6.68 -11.65
C GLU A 4 -7.37 6.50 -12.47
N GLU A 5 -7.22 7.23 -13.58
CA GLU A 5 -6.01 7.19 -14.40
C GLU A 5 -4.77 7.66 -13.61
N LYS A 6 -4.93 8.70 -12.78
CA LYS A 6 -3.86 9.18 -11.89
C LYS A 6 -3.51 8.16 -10.81
N PHE A 7 -4.52 7.51 -10.24
CA PHE A 7 -4.34 6.46 -9.24
C PHE A 7 -3.61 5.25 -9.84
N GLU A 8 -4.04 4.77 -11.00
CA GLU A 8 -3.40 3.63 -11.68
C GLU A 8 -1.95 3.95 -12.08
N ALA A 9 -1.68 5.16 -12.57
CA ALA A 9 -0.32 5.62 -12.84
C ALA A 9 0.54 5.62 -11.56
N ALA A 10 0.01 6.14 -10.45
CA ALA A 10 0.72 6.16 -9.16
C ALA A 10 1.01 4.75 -8.63
N VAL A 11 0.04 3.83 -8.70
CA VAL A 11 0.22 2.42 -8.32
C VAL A 11 1.34 1.78 -9.16
N ASN A 12 1.34 2.00 -10.47
CA ASN A 12 2.37 1.49 -11.37
C ASN A 12 3.77 2.03 -11.03
N ILE A 13 3.89 3.32 -10.68
CA ILE A 13 5.16 3.91 -10.24
C ILE A 13 5.64 3.22 -8.97
N VAL A 14 4.79 3.12 -7.95
CA VAL A 14 5.15 2.53 -6.65
C VAL A 14 5.55 1.07 -6.78
N GLN A 15 4.87 0.28 -7.63
CA GLN A 15 5.20 -1.13 -7.86
C GLN A 15 6.50 -1.34 -8.65
N LYS A 16 6.83 -0.42 -9.56
CA LYS A 16 8.05 -0.49 -10.38
C LYS A 16 9.27 0.12 -9.72
N MET A 17 9.12 0.77 -8.55
CA MET A 17 10.25 1.32 -7.82
C MET A 17 11.27 0.23 -7.46
N PRO A 18 12.57 0.48 -7.65
CA PRO A 18 13.59 -0.48 -7.28
C PRO A 18 13.62 -0.69 -5.76
N LYS A 19 13.87 -1.93 -5.32
CA LYS A 19 13.97 -2.28 -3.89
C LYS A 19 15.23 -1.73 -3.22
N THR A 20 16.17 -1.21 -4.01
CA THR A 20 17.47 -0.66 -3.60
C THR A 20 17.72 0.65 -4.35
N GLY A 21 18.09 1.72 -3.63
CA GLY A 21 18.34 3.04 -4.22
C GLY A 21 18.09 4.19 -3.23
N PRO A 22 18.36 5.45 -3.64
CA PRO A 22 18.19 6.63 -2.80
C PRO A 22 16.73 7.05 -2.60
N MET A 23 15.82 6.56 -3.44
CA MET A 23 14.39 6.90 -3.44
C MET A 23 13.54 5.67 -3.11
N ILE A 24 13.76 5.10 -1.92
CA ILE A 24 12.94 3.99 -1.40
C ILE A 24 11.94 4.57 -0.39
N PRO A 25 10.63 4.28 -0.51
CA PRO A 25 9.69 4.65 0.53
C PRO A 25 10.01 3.95 1.84
N THR A 26 9.95 4.70 2.93
CA THR A 26 10.04 4.19 4.29
C THR A 26 8.96 3.14 4.58
N ASN A 27 9.11 2.37 5.65
CA ASN A 27 8.09 1.37 5.99
C ASN A 27 6.73 2.02 6.28
N ASP A 28 6.70 3.19 6.91
CA ASP A 28 5.46 3.93 7.19
C ASP A 28 4.78 4.40 5.89
N GLU A 29 5.55 4.89 4.92
CA GLU A 29 5.01 5.26 3.60
C GLU A 29 4.47 4.04 2.86
N LYS A 30 5.14 2.88 2.93
CA LYS A 30 4.65 1.63 2.35
C LYS A 30 3.33 1.18 2.99
N LEU A 31 3.20 1.29 4.30
CA LEU A 31 1.97 0.96 5.03
C LEU A 31 0.84 1.94 4.64
N MET A 32 1.17 3.22 4.51
CA MET A 32 0.20 4.23 4.05
C MET A 32 -0.29 3.91 2.63
N PHE A 33 0.62 3.67 1.67
CA PHE A 33 0.23 3.28 0.31
C PHE A 33 -0.59 1.99 0.29
N TYR A 34 -0.23 1.00 1.11
CA TYR A 34 -1.00 -0.23 1.24
C TYR A 34 -2.44 0.06 1.71
N SER A 35 -2.62 0.79 2.80
CA SER A 35 -3.94 1.10 3.37
C SER A 35 -4.86 1.81 2.36
N LEU A 36 -4.32 2.80 1.64
CA LEU A 36 -5.05 3.57 0.63
C LEU A 36 -5.38 2.73 -0.59
N TYR A 37 -4.43 1.91 -1.06
CA TYR A 37 -4.64 1.00 -2.18
C TYR A 37 -5.77 0.00 -1.87
N LYS A 38 -5.74 -0.62 -0.68
CA LYS A 38 -6.77 -1.56 -0.24
C LYS A 38 -8.14 -0.88 -0.11
N GLN A 39 -8.19 0.32 0.45
CA GLN A 39 -9.43 1.07 0.56
C GLN A 39 -10.01 1.45 -0.81
N ALA A 40 -9.16 1.84 -1.77
CA ALA A 40 -9.59 2.21 -3.12
C ALA A 40 -10.06 1.01 -3.95
N THR A 41 -9.48 -0.18 -3.72
CA THR A 41 -9.76 -1.38 -4.53
C THR A 41 -10.81 -2.30 -3.93
N GLU A 42 -10.78 -2.49 -2.61
CA GLU A 42 -11.63 -3.44 -1.89
C GLU A 42 -12.62 -2.77 -0.93
N GLY A 43 -12.48 -1.46 -0.71
CA GLY A 43 -13.28 -0.72 0.24
C GLY A 43 -12.93 -1.04 1.69
N LYS A 44 -13.91 -0.89 2.59
CA LYS A 44 -13.70 -1.11 4.04
C LYS A 44 -13.24 -2.53 4.33
N ASN A 45 -12.19 -2.66 5.15
CA ASN A 45 -11.71 -3.96 5.61
C ASN A 45 -12.79 -4.71 6.41
N LYS A 46 -13.05 -5.96 6.04
CA LYS A 46 -14.00 -6.86 6.72
C LYS A 46 -13.33 -8.07 7.38
N LYS A 47 -12.02 -8.19 7.25
CA LYS A 47 -11.26 -9.34 7.79
C LYS A 47 -11.04 -9.15 9.30
N ALA A 48 -11.00 -10.27 10.01
CA ALA A 48 -10.63 -10.26 11.42
C ALA A 48 -9.17 -9.77 11.57
N ALA A 49 -8.89 -9.07 12.67
CA ALA A 49 -7.54 -8.63 12.96
C ALA A 49 -6.61 -9.85 13.13
N PRO A 50 -5.42 -9.85 12.51
CA PRO A 50 -4.49 -10.95 12.60
C PRO A 50 -3.89 -11.08 14.01
N SER A 51 -3.33 -12.26 14.29
CA SER A 51 -2.67 -12.55 15.57
C SER A 51 -1.53 -11.56 15.86
N PHE A 52 -1.32 -11.23 17.13
CA PHE A 52 -0.27 -10.30 17.55
C PHE A 52 1.14 -10.75 17.13
N LEU A 53 1.36 -12.06 17.02
CA LEU A 53 2.65 -12.62 16.60
C LEU A 53 2.95 -12.42 15.10
N ASN A 54 1.92 -12.10 14.30
CA ASN A 54 2.09 -11.77 12.88
C ASN A 54 2.32 -10.27 12.71
N PHE A 55 3.50 -9.78 13.10
CA PHE A 55 3.84 -8.35 13.12
C PHE A 55 3.61 -7.64 11.77
N VAL A 56 3.93 -8.30 10.66
CA VAL A 56 3.78 -7.73 9.32
C VAL A 56 2.31 -7.63 8.89
N GLU A 57 1.52 -8.67 9.14
CA GLU A 57 0.10 -8.64 8.80
C GLU A 57 -0.67 -7.71 9.73
N LYS A 58 -0.25 -7.59 10.98
CA LYS A 58 -0.87 -6.70 11.96
C LYS A 58 -0.63 -5.22 11.67
N ALA A 59 0.48 -4.90 11.01
CA ALA A 59 0.78 -3.54 10.59
C ALA A 59 0.08 -3.12 9.28
N LYS A 60 -0.36 -4.09 8.47
CA LYS A 60 -1.03 -3.89 7.18
C LYS A 60 -2.53 -3.69 7.35
#